data_AF-A0A3N5WZ06-F1
#
_entry.id   AF-A0A3N5WZ06-F1
#
_cell.length_a   1.000
_cell.length_b   1.000
_cell.length_c   1.000
_cell.angle_alpha   90.00
_cell.angle_beta   90.00
_cell.angle_gamma   90.00
#
_symmetry.space_group_name_H-M   'P 1'
#
loop_
_entity.id
_entity.type
_entity.pdbx_description
1 polymer ?
#
loop_
_entity_poly.entity_id
_entity_poly.type
_entity_poly.pdbx_seq_one_letter_code
_entity_poly.pdbx_strand_id
1 'polypeptide(L)'
;MDLRFCIFLFCLLPLISPAFGQSTPYLAKEYVYGQSGLIAIERGQVFTDAPPGHSYYTDIQVFSEKGITAGCGAGIYCPDNQVTRAQMAVFLL
;
A
#
# COMPACT_ATOMS: atom_id res chain seq x y z
N MET A 1 9.60 -28.82 -33.22
CA MET A 1 8.38 -28.69 -32.40
C MET A 1 8.37 -29.86 -31.41
N ASP A 2 9.25 -29.82 -30.42
CA ASP A 2 9.38 -30.90 -29.44
C ASP A 2 8.60 -30.58 -28.17
N LEU A 3 7.63 -31.44 -27.84
CA LEU A 3 6.71 -31.32 -26.71
C LEU A 3 7.40 -31.28 -25.33
N ARG A 4 8.72 -31.54 -25.28
CA ARG A 4 9.57 -31.43 -24.07
C ARG A 4 10.06 -30.00 -23.81
N PHE A 5 9.99 -29.09 -24.79
CA PHE A 5 10.44 -27.69 -24.64
C PHE A 5 9.36 -26.80 -23.98
N CYS A 6 8.07 -27.10 -24.13
CA CYS A 6 6.99 -26.32 -23.49
C CYS A 6 6.89 -26.55 -21.97
N ILE A 7 7.15 -27.78 -21.49
CA ILE A 7 7.02 -28.12 -20.06
C ILE A 7 8.14 -27.46 -19.24
N PHE A 8 9.34 -27.34 -19.81
CA PHE A 8 10.46 -26.65 -19.16
C PHE A 8 10.25 -25.12 -19.07
N LEU A 9 9.54 -24.53 -20.03
CA LEU A 9 9.24 -23.11 -20.02
C LEU A 9 8.16 -22.75 -18.98
N PHE A 10 7.21 -23.65 -18.71
CA PHE A 10 6.13 -23.40 -17.75
C PHE A 10 6.49 -23.69 -16.28
N CYS A 11 7.49 -24.56 -16.03
CA CYS A 11 7.92 -24.92 -14.66
C CYS A 11 9.01 -23.97 -14.10
N LEU A 12 9.75 -23.25 -14.96
CA LEU A 12 10.73 -22.24 -14.56
C LEU A 12 10.13 -20.82 -14.42
N LEU A 13 8.82 -20.66 -14.68
CA LEU A 13 8.11 -19.38 -14.59
C LEU A 13 7.40 -19.06 -13.25
N PRO A 14 7.66 -19.67 -12.08
CA PRO A 14 7.11 -19.14 -10.83
C PRO A 14 7.99 -18.03 -10.21
N LEU A 15 8.76 -17.28 -11.02
CA LEU A 15 9.62 -16.18 -10.55
C LEU A 15 9.06 -14.77 -10.85
N ILE A 16 7.86 -14.65 -11.44
CA ILE A 16 7.28 -13.35 -11.84
C ILE A 16 5.88 -13.10 -11.26
N SER A 17 5.34 -13.99 -10.44
CA SER A 17 4.10 -13.71 -9.71
C SER A 17 4.42 -13.32 -8.27
N PRO A 18 4.71 -12.04 -7.94
CA PRO A 18 4.36 -11.59 -6.61
C PRO A 18 2.84 -11.80 -6.50
N ALA A 19 2.44 -12.57 -5.50
CA ALA A 19 1.06 -12.92 -5.24
C ALA A 19 0.15 -11.68 -5.40
N PHE A 20 -0.73 -11.74 -6.40
CA PHE A 20 -1.94 -10.95 -6.46
C PHE A 20 -2.79 -11.35 -5.24
N GLY A 21 -2.57 -10.67 -4.11
CA GLY A 21 -3.31 -10.95 -2.88
C GLY A 21 -2.53 -10.85 -1.58
N GLN A 22 -1.74 -9.79 -1.35
CA GLN A 22 -1.29 -9.47 0.00
C GLN A 22 -1.17 -7.95 0.19
N SER A 23 -2.32 -7.26 0.29
CA SER A 23 -2.35 -6.03 1.08
C SER A 23 -2.18 -6.42 2.55
N THR A 24 -0.94 -6.64 2.99
CA THR A 24 -0.58 -6.57 4.41
C THR A 24 0.03 -5.20 4.68
N PRO A 25 -0.80 -4.19 4.93
CA PRO A 25 -0.38 -2.81 5.13
C PRO A 25 0.23 -2.52 6.51
N TYR A 26 0.16 -3.46 7.46
CA TYR A 26 0.56 -3.20 8.84
C TYR A 26 2.07 -3.35 9.07
N LEU A 27 2.79 -4.00 8.14
CA LEU A 27 4.24 -4.16 8.16
C LEU A 27 4.81 -3.64 6.83
N ALA A 28 4.72 -2.32 6.60
CA ALA A 28 5.41 -1.68 5.49
C ALA A 28 6.93 -1.62 5.76
N LYS A 29 7.58 -2.79 5.81
CA LYS A 29 8.95 -2.88 5.28
C LYS A 29 8.79 -3.24 3.83
N GLU A 30 8.68 -2.22 2.98
CA GLU A 30 8.97 -2.44 1.57
C GLU A 30 10.46 -2.74 1.50
N TYR A 31 10.79 -4.03 1.37
CA TYR A 31 12.15 -4.48 1.16
C TYR A 31 12.47 -4.24 -0.31
N VAL A 32 13.13 -3.13 -0.61
CA VAL A 32 13.69 -2.94 -1.94
C VAL A 32 14.97 -3.75 -2.01
N TYR A 33 15.06 -4.68 -2.96
CA TYR A 33 16.31 -5.37 -3.26
C TYR A 33 17.21 -4.42 -4.05
N GLY A 34 18.16 -3.79 -3.36
CA GLY A 34 19.23 -3.02 -3.98
C GLY A 34 20.37 -3.94 -4.43
N GLN A 35 21.28 -3.43 -5.27
CA GLN A 35 22.48 -4.19 -5.70
C GLN A 35 23.42 -4.58 -4.54
N SER A 36 23.19 -4.05 -3.33
CA SER A 36 23.97 -4.28 -2.11
C SER A 36 23.18 -4.91 -0.95
N GLY A 37 21.90 -5.26 -1.11
CA GLY A 37 21.10 -5.97 -0.08
C GLY A 37 19.63 -5.53 0.06
N LEU A 38 18.95 -6.05 1.09
CA LEU A 38 17.59 -5.66 1.46
C LEU A 38 17.63 -4.33 2.24
N ILE A 39 17.09 -3.26 1.67
CA ILE A 39 16.84 -2.01 2.40
C ILE A 39 15.37 -1.95 2.81
N ALA A 40 15.11 -1.70 4.10
CA ALA A 40 13.77 -1.43 4.59
C ALA A 40 13.48 0.06 4.39
N ILE A 41 12.55 0.41 3.51
CA ILE A 41 12.04 1.78 3.43
C ILE A 41 10.90 1.88 4.45
N GLU A 42 11.15 2.56 5.57
CA GLU A 42 10.06 2.86 6.51
C GLU A 42 9.16 3.92 5.89
N ARG A 43 7.92 3.53 5.58
CA ARG A 43 6.90 4.49 5.15
C ARG A 43 6.58 5.38 6.35
N GLY A 44 7.07 6.61 6.31
CA GLY A 44 6.84 7.60 7.37
C GLY A 44 5.35 7.81 7.61
N GLN A 45 4.97 7.92 8.88
CA GLN A 45 3.60 8.24 9.29
C GLN A 45 3.17 9.57 8.66
N VAL A 46 2.10 9.52 7.86
CA VAL A 46 1.59 10.70 7.14
C VAL A 46 0.75 11.61 8.05
N PHE A 47 0.00 11.01 8.98
CA PHE A 47 -0.88 11.71 9.91
C PHE A 47 -0.52 11.43 11.37
N THR A 48 -0.41 12.47 12.21
CA THR A 48 0.01 12.32 13.61
C THR A 48 -1.03 11.68 14.53
N ASP A 49 -2.29 11.77 14.17
CA ASP A 49 -3.45 11.26 14.91
C ASP A 49 -3.92 9.87 14.46
N ALA A 50 -3.37 9.36 13.36
CA ALA A 50 -3.54 7.98 12.93
C ALA A 50 -2.21 7.23 13.07
N PRO A 51 -1.83 6.79 14.29
CA PRO A 51 -0.63 5.98 14.48
C PRO A 51 -0.80 4.58 13.87
N PRO A 52 0.28 3.81 13.66
CA PRO A 52 0.23 2.44 13.12
C PRO A 52 -0.68 1.46 13.88
N GLY A 53 -1.01 1.76 15.14
CA GLY A 53 -1.96 0.99 15.95
C GLY A 53 -3.44 1.31 15.69
N HIS A 54 -3.74 2.32 14.87
CA HIS A 54 -5.10 2.70 14.53
C HIS A 54 -5.69 1.71 13.51
N SER A 55 -6.94 1.27 13.71
CA SER A 55 -7.58 0.23 12.87
C SER A 55 -7.63 0.60 11.39
N TYR A 56 -7.69 1.90 11.08
CA TYR A 56 -7.77 2.43 9.72
C TYR A 56 -6.44 3.02 9.20
N TYR A 57 -5.33 2.82 9.94
CA TYR A 57 -4.02 3.39 9.58
C TYR A 57 -3.65 3.14 8.12
N THR A 58 -3.78 1.89 7.69
CA THR A 58 -3.59 1.44 6.32
C THR A 58 -4.34 2.29 5.32
N ASP A 59 -5.66 2.34 5.48
CA ASP A 59 -6.55 2.83 4.44
C ASP A 59 -6.35 4.33 4.31
N ILE A 60 -6.16 4.99 5.46
CA ILE A 60 -5.79 6.40 5.55
C ILE A 60 -4.47 6.67 4.80
N GLN A 61 -3.45 5.82 4.99
CA GLN A 61 -2.17 5.98 4.31
C GLN A 61 -2.31 5.80 2.80
N VAL A 62 -3.03 4.76 2.35
CA VAL A 62 -3.30 4.53 0.92
C VAL A 62 -4.09 5.69 0.31
N PHE A 63 -5.09 6.22 1.01
CA PHE A 63 -5.86 7.37 0.55
C PHE A 63 -5.01 8.63 0.44
N SER A 64 -4.05 8.83 1.34
CA SER A 64 -3.12 9.94 1.22
C SER A 64 -2.12 9.73 0.08
N GLU A 65 -1.59 8.54 -0.11
CA GLU A 65 -0.68 8.23 -1.22
C GLU A 65 -1.34 8.40 -2.58
N LYS A 66 -2.64 8.07 -2.67
CA LYS A 66 -3.47 8.30 -3.86
C LYS A 66 -3.97 9.74 -4.01
N GLY A 67 -3.71 10.62 -3.04
CA GLY A 67 -4.18 12.00 -3.05
C GLY A 67 -5.70 12.15 -2.92
N ILE A 68 -6.38 11.14 -2.39
CA ILE A 68 -7.84 11.14 -2.19
C ILE A 68 -8.19 11.99 -0.96
N THR A 69 -7.35 11.95 0.09
CA THR A 69 -7.51 12.75 1.31
C THR A 69 -6.22 13.46 1.69
N ALA A 70 -6.34 14.72 2.14
CA ALA A 70 -5.27 15.50 2.75
C ALA A 70 -5.46 15.68 4.27
N GLY A 71 -6.51 15.09 4.84
CA GLY A 71 -6.89 15.28 6.24
C GLY A 71 -7.47 16.66 6.53
N CYS A 72 -7.55 17.01 7.81
CA CYS A 72 -8.05 18.30 8.31
C CYS A 72 -7.00 19.42 8.30
N GLY A 73 -5.77 19.13 7.85
CA GLY A 73 -4.64 20.06 7.81
C GLY A 73 -3.62 19.79 8.91
N ALA A 74 -2.47 20.48 8.82
CA ALA A 74 -1.35 20.37 9.77
C ALA A 74 -0.80 18.94 10.00
N GLY A 75 -1.00 18.03 9.04
CA GLY A 75 -0.58 16.62 9.17
C GLY A 75 -1.50 15.79 10.06
N ILE A 76 -2.79 16.14 10.15
CA ILE A 76 -3.80 15.46 10.97
C ILE A 76 -4.95 14.98 10.07
N TYR A 77 -5.47 13.77 10.32
CA TYR A 77 -6.58 13.17 9.58
C TYR A 77 -7.96 13.59 10.13
N CYS A 78 -8.08 13.76 11.44
CA CYS A 78 -9.29 14.05 12.21
C CYS A 78 -10.43 13.01 11.98
N PRO A 79 -10.30 11.77 12.50
CA PRO A 79 -11.30 10.73 12.28
C PRO A 79 -12.69 11.06 12.87
N ASP A 80 -12.73 11.86 13.94
CA ASP A 80 -13.98 12.22 14.63
C ASP A 80 -14.71 13.42 14.00
N ASN A 81 -14.09 14.10 13.03
CA ASN A 81 -14.71 15.26 12.40
C ASN A 81 -15.75 14.84 11.36
N GLN A 82 -16.82 15.63 11.26
CA GLN A 82 -17.87 15.40 10.27
C GLN A 82 -17.34 15.66 8.86
N VAL A 83 -17.43 14.63 8.00
CA VAL A 83 -17.10 14.73 6.58
C VAL A 83 -18.28 15.35 5.84
N THR A 84 -18.03 16.40 5.06
CA THR A 84 -19.08 17.03 4.25
C THR A 84 -19.49 16.12 3.08
N ARG A 85 -20.73 16.25 2.58
CA ARG A 85 -21.21 15.48 1.42
C ARG A 85 -20.31 15.65 0.18
N ALA A 86 -19.72 16.83 0.01
CA ALA A 86 -18.78 17.10 -1.09
C ALA A 86 -17.47 16.32 -0.94
N GLN A 87 -16.91 16.24 0.27
CA GLN A 87 -15.73 15.42 0.54
C GLN A 87 -16.03 13.93 0.39
N MET A 88 -17.21 13.48 0.84
CA MET A 88 -17.65 12.09 0.66
C MET A 88 -17.78 11.67 -0.80
N ALA A 89 -18.16 12.61 -1.69
CA ALA A 89 -18.20 12.33 -3.12
C ALA A 89 -16.82 11.99 -3.71
N VAL A 90 -15.75 12.62 -3.22
CA VAL A 90 -14.37 12.34 -3.69
C VAL A 90 -13.92 10.91 -3.33
N PHE A 91 -14.40 10.36 -2.20
CA PHE A 91 -14.08 8.99 -1.79
C PHE A 91 -14.74 7.90 -2.64
N LEU A 92 -15.79 8.24 -3.41
CA LEU A 92 -16.61 7.29 -4.16
C LEU A 92 -16.40 7.34 -5.69
N LEU A 93 -15.51 8.20 -6.19
CA LEU A 93 -15.17 8.31 -7.61
C LEU A 93 -14.25 7.17 -8.08
#